data_AF-A0A7S2XFP8-F1
#
_entry.id   AF-A0A7S2XFP8-F1
#
_cell.length_a   1.000
_cell.length_b   1.000
_cell.length_c   1.000
_cell.angle_alpha   90.00
_cell.angle_beta   90.00
_cell.angle_gamma   90.00
#
_symmetry.space_group_name_H-M   'P 1'
#
loop_
_entity.id
_entity.type
_entity.pdbx_description
1 polymer ?
#
loop_
_entity_poly.entity_id
_entity_poly.type
_entity_poly.pdbx_seq_one_letter_code
_entity_poly.pdbx_strand_id
1 'polypeptide(L)'
;MYKSYNSLIITNNTLFQQIKSFNLFLQIYINEILIKHKFFFFLLNKMFTVILSVQNYYITFPMHFKKSINIPITPQTCRITNTTYSSLLLVTINSIIKLKNAYRMKKRIFFIGKVPIILRSNKCYLKYSKVFKMLSYGECPFELGGYFIIKGYEKIILFQEQIKDNFAEIYHY
;
A
#
# COMPACT_ATOMS: atom_id res chain seq x y z
N MET A 1 30.26 -14.39 -19.06
CA MET A 1 28.91 -14.88 -19.40
C MET A 1 28.12 -15.44 -18.22
N TYR A 2 28.67 -16.29 -17.34
CA TYR A 2 27.92 -16.81 -16.18
C TYR A 2 27.53 -15.76 -15.12
N LYS A 3 28.42 -14.80 -14.81
CA LYS A 3 28.12 -13.71 -13.87
C LYS A 3 27.01 -12.77 -14.35
N SER A 4 26.92 -12.52 -15.66
CA SER A 4 25.89 -11.67 -16.27
C SER A 4 24.52 -12.36 -16.33
N TYR A 5 24.49 -13.68 -16.59
CA TYR A 5 23.25 -14.47 -16.57
C TYR A 5 22.68 -14.59 -15.14
N ASN A 6 23.52 -14.87 -14.15
CA ASN A 6 23.06 -14.93 -12.75
C ASN A 6 22.57 -13.56 -12.25
N SER A 7 23.18 -12.45 -12.68
CA SER A 7 22.65 -11.12 -12.36
C SER A 7 21.30 -10.86 -13.03
N LEU A 8 21.06 -11.35 -14.25
CA LEU A 8 19.78 -11.21 -14.95
C LEU A 8 18.66 -12.04 -14.31
N ILE A 9 18.95 -13.25 -13.84
CA ILE A 9 17.97 -14.11 -13.16
C ILE A 9 17.53 -13.48 -11.83
N ILE A 10 18.46 -12.84 -11.12
CA ILE A 10 18.17 -12.14 -9.85
C ILE A 10 17.37 -10.85 -10.10
N THR A 11 17.62 -10.14 -11.21
CA THR A 11 16.93 -8.86 -11.49
C THR A 11 15.63 -9.01 -12.27
N ASN A 12 15.41 -10.10 -13.01
CA ASN A 12 14.25 -10.31 -13.88
C ASN A 12 13.41 -11.56 -13.52
N ASN A 13 13.34 -11.91 -12.23
CA ASN A 13 12.40 -12.95 -11.79
C ASN A 13 10.96 -12.39 -11.67
N THR A 14 9.96 -13.26 -11.79
CA THR A 14 8.53 -12.96 -11.61
C THR A 14 8.25 -12.30 -10.25
N LEU A 15 8.92 -12.74 -9.18
CA LEU A 15 8.83 -12.13 -7.85
C LEU A 15 9.27 -10.66 -7.86
N PHE A 16 10.32 -10.33 -8.62
CA PHE A 16 10.77 -8.94 -8.75
C PHE A 16 9.74 -8.10 -9.50
N GLN A 17 9.09 -8.64 -10.53
CA GLN A 17 8.01 -7.97 -11.25
C GLN A 17 6.81 -7.69 -10.33
N GLN A 18 6.47 -8.62 -9.44
CA GLN A 18 5.41 -8.40 -8.44
C GLN A 18 5.76 -7.26 -7.48
N ILE A 19 6.99 -7.23 -6.97
CA ILE A 19 7.46 -6.14 -6.09
C ILE A 19 7.44 -4.80 -6.84
N LYS A 20 7.90 -4.77 -8.09
CA LYS A 20 7.94 -3.56 -8.92
C LYS A 20 6.53 -3.03 -9.19
N SER A 21 5.62 -3.89 -9.66
CA SER A 21 4.23 -3.54 -9.91
C SER A 21 3.54 -3.02 -8.64
N PHE A 22 3.72 -3.70 -7.51
CA PHE A 22 3.14 -3.28 -6.24
C PHE A 22 3.69 -1.93 -5.75
N ASN A 23 4.99 -1.68 -5.91
CA ASN A 23 5.57 -0.38 -5.57
C ASN A 23 5.00 0.76 -6.43
N LEU A 24 4.81 0.52 -7.73
CA LEU A 24 4.15 1.47 -8.63
C LEU A 24 2.71 1.73 -8.18
N PHE A 25 1.97 0.68 -7.80
CA PHE A 25 0.62 0.82 -7.25
C PHE A 25 0.57 1.68 -6.00
N LEU A 26 1.47 1.45 -5.04
CA LEU A 26 1.50 2.23 -3.81
C LEU A 26 1.85 3.70 -4.02
N GLN A 27 2.56 4.05 -5.09
CA GLN A 27 3.05 5.41 -5.35
C GLN A 27 2.15 6.20 -6.31
N ILE A 28 1.75 5.56 -7.41
CA ILE A 28 1.06 6.19 -8.54
C ILE A 28 -0.44 5.92 -8.45
N TYR A 29 -0.86 4.66 -8.55
CA TYR A 29 -2.28 4.32 -8.68
C TYR A 29 -3.13 4.75 -7.48
N ILE A 30 -2.63 4.60 -6.24
CA ILE A 30 -3.36 5.12 -5.06
C ILE A 30 -3.55 6.63 -5.14
N ASN A 31 -2.54 7.37 -5.61
CA ASN A 31 -2.65 8.82 -5.77
C ASN A 31 -3.69 9.18 -6.83
N GLU A 32 -3.68 8.51 -7.98
CA GLU A 32 -4.64 8.73 -9.06
C GLU A 32 -6.08 8.46 -8.63
N ILE A 33 -6.31 7.37 -7.89
CA ILE A 33 -7.62 7.05 -7.32
C ILE A 33 -8.09 8.17 -6.38
N LEU A 34 -7.21 8.66 -5.51
CA LEU A 34 -7.54 9.72 -4.57
C LEU A 34 -7.78 11.08 -5.24
N ILE A 35 -7.02 11.40 -6.30
CA ILE A 35 -7.23 12.61 -7.11
C ILE A 35 -8.57 12.56 -7.84
N LYS A 36 -8.97 11.38 -8.36
CA LYS A 36 -10.27 11.21 -9.01
C LYS A 36 -11.45 11.47 -8.06
N HIS A 37 -11.28 11.20 -6.77
CA HIS A 37 -12.31 11.38 -5.73
C HIS A 37 -11.98 12.53 -4.76
N LYS A 38 -11.37 13.61 -5.27
CA LYS A 38 -10.73 14.65 -4.44
C LYS A 38 -11.70 15.53 -3.65
N PHE A 39 -12.92 15.75 -4.13
CA PHE A 39 -13.87 16.68 -3.51
C PHE A 39 -15.20 16.00 -3.21
N PHE A 40 -15.67 16.21 -1.98
CA PHE A 40 -17.03 15.87 -1.57
C PHE A 40 -17.72 17.13 -1.08
N PHE A 41 -18.87 17.43 -1.68
CA PHE A 41 -19.72 18.55 -1.31
C PHE A 41 -20.95 18.04 -0.58
N PHE A 42 -21.16 18.50 0.65
CA PHE A 42 -22.34 18.16 1.45
C PHE A 42 -23.10 19.43 1.83
N LEU A 43 -24.36 19.50 1.41
CA LEU A 43 -25.31 20.49 1.88
C LEU A 43 -26.10 19.86 3.03
N LEU A 44 -25.78 20.24 4.27
CA LEU A 44 -26.46 19.68 5.44
C LEU A 44 -27.82 20.35 5.69
N ASN A 45 -27.90 21.68 5.52
CA ASN A 45 -29.10 22.51 5.63
C ASN A 45 -28.90 23.79 4.81
N LYS A 46 -29.96 24.57 4.51
CA LYS A 46 -29.88 25.88 3.80
C LYS A 46 -28.89 26.90 4.43
N MET A 47 -28.38 26.62 5.62
CA MET A 47 -27.48 27.46 6.41
C MET A 47 -26.02 27.00 6.43
N PHE A 48 -25.75 25.72 6.10
CA PHE A 48 -24.45 25.07 6.30
C PHE A 48 -23.98 24.35 5.02
N THR A 49 -22.86 24.78 4.48
CA THR A 49 -22.15 24.04 3.41
C THR A 49 -20.86 23.46 3.97
N VAL A 50 -20.66 22.15 3.81
CA VAL A 50 -19.41 21.47 4.18
C VAL A 50 -18.74 20.97 2.90
N ILE A 51 -17.50 21.41 2.71
CA ILE A 51 -16.67 20.99 1.59
C ILE A 51 -15.51 20.19 2.17
N LEU A 52 -15.40 18.92 1.78
CA LEU A 52 -14.27 18.07 2.11
C LEU A 52 -13.37 17.95 0.90
N SER A 53 -12.07 18.15 1.12
CA SER A 53 -11.05 17.96 0.08
C SER A 53 -9.96 17.02 0.58
N VAL A 54 -9.70 15.97 -0.19
CA VAL A 54 -8.56 15.09 0.02
C VAL A 54 -7.30 15.83 -0.45
N GLN A 55 -6.31 15.95 0.43
CA GLN A 55 -5.06 16.64 0.15
C GLN A 55 -3.97 15.65 -0.24
N ASN A 56 -3.55 14.83 0.72
CA ASN A 56 -2.47 13.86 0.58
C ASN A 56 -2.85 12.54 1.26
N TYR A 57 -2.16 11.46 0.89
CA TYR A 57 -2.20 10.19 1.61
C TYR A 57 -0.81 9.78 2.09
N TYR A 58 -0.80 8.91 3.09
CA TYR A 58 0.40 8.36 3.69
C TYR A 58 0.17 6.88 4.01
N ILE A 59 1.06 6.03 3.50
CA ILE A 59 1.11 4.61 3.85
C ILE A 59 2.24 4.42 4.84
N THR A 60 1.90 3.97 6.04
CA THR A 60 2.84 3.74 7.13
C THR A 60 3.73 2.51 6.87
N PHE A 61 4.66 2.19 7.77
CA PHE A 61 5.18 0.82 7.84
C PHE A 61 4.23 -0.05 8.68
N PRO A 62 4.19 -1.38 8.49
CA PRO A 62 3.31 -2.27 9.26
C PRO A 62 3.51 -2.16 10.77
N MET A 63 2.47 -1.75 11.50
CA MET A 63 2.54 -1.49 12.94
C MET A 63 1.28 -1.99 13.66
N HIS A 64 1.45 -2.49 14.88
CA HIS A 64 0.37 -2.83 15.80
C HIS A 64 0.10 -1.63 16.70
N PHE A 65 -1.16 -1.23 16.77
CA PHE A 65 -1.64 -0.21 17.70
C PHE A 65 -2.17 -0.92 18.93
N LYS A 66 -1.33 -1.05 19.96
CA LYS A 66 -1.73 -1.58 21.28
C LYS A 66 -1.59 -0.47 22.30
N LYS A 67 -2.67 -0.14 23.03
CA LYS A 67 -2.69 0.78 24.18
C LYS A 67 -1.76 2.00 23.98
N SER A 68 -2.01 2.79 22.93
CA SER A 68 -1.26 3.99 22.54
C SER A 68 0.22 3.84 22.13
N ILE A 69 0.75 2.61 22.05
CA ILE A 69 2.10 2.34 21.56
C ILE A 69 2.02 1.76 20.15
N ASN A 70 2.83 2.32 19.24
CA ASN A 70 2.98 1.83 17.88
C ASN A 70 4.16 0.87 17.83
N ILE A 71 3.88 -0.42 17.82
CA ILE A 71 4.91 -1.46 17.80
C ILE A 71 5.12 -1.90 16.35
N PRO A 72 6.36 -1.86 15.81
CA PRO A 72 6.64 -2.38 14.48
C PRO A 72 6.30 -3.87 14.42
N ILE A 73 5.64 -4.29 13.36
CA ILE A 73 5.32 -5.69 13.10
C ILE A 73 6.33 -6.22 12.10
N THR A 74 6.90 -7.40 12.36
CA THR A 74 7.72 -8.11 11.38
C THR A 74 6.88 -9.16 10.66
N PRO A 75 7.25 -9.55 9.43
CA PRO A 75 6.58 -10.66 8.75
C PRO A 75 6.50 -11.93 9.61
N GLN A 76 7.58 -12.27 10.32
CA GLN A 76 7.67 -13.42 11.22
C GLN A 76 6.64 -13.37 12.35
N THR A 77 6.42 -12.20 12.97
CA THR A 77 5.39 -12.10 14.01
C THR A 77 4.00 -12.31 13.42
N CYS A 78 3.73 -11.86 12.19
CA CYS A 78 2.46 -12.15 11.50
C CYS A 78 2.26 -13.64 11.21
N ARG A 79 3.31 -14.36 10.79
CA ARG A 79 3.25 -15.82 10.57
C ARG A 79 2.84 -16.55 11.85
N ILE A 80 3.51 -16.27 12.96
CA ILE A 80 3.29 -16.95 14.25
C ILE A 80 1.94 -16.59 14.87
N THR A 81 1.51 -15.32 14.76
CA THR A 81 0.28 -14.83 15.41
C THR A 81 -0.98 -14.99 14.55
N ASN A 82 -0.88 -15.62 13.37
CA ASN A 82 -1.99 -15.72 12.40
C ASN A 82 -2.60 -14.36 12.04
N THR A 83 -1.79 -13.30 11.97
CA THR A 83 -2.22 -11.95 11.59
C THR A 83 -1.80 -11.60 10.16
N THR A 84 -2.35 -10.50 9.64
CA THR A 84 -2.04 -10.01 8.29
C THR A 84 -0.98 -8.92 8.35
N TYR A 85 0.11 -9.11 7.60
CA TYR A 85 1.17 -8.12 7.46
C TYR A 85 0.68 -6.93 6.63
N SER A 86 0.24 -5.88 7.31
CA SER A 86 -0.48 -4.76 6.70
C SER A 86 -0.05 -3.43 7.28
N SER A 87 -0.08 -2.41 6.44
CA SER A 87 0.18 -1.02 6.77
C SER A 87 -1.13 -0.22 6.88
N LEU A 88 -1.13 0.85 7.67
CA LEU A 88 -2.22 1.81 7.64
C LEU A 88 -2.12 2.76 6.44
N LEU A 89 -3.25 2.96 5.77
CA LEU A 89 -3.48 4.03 4.82
C LEU A 89 -4.18 5.19 5.54
N LEU A 90 -3.46 6.31 5.62
CA LEU A 90 -3.91 7.55 6.25
C LEU A 90 -4.13 8.60 5.17
N VAL A 91 -5.18 9.40 5.29
CA VAL A 91 -5.51 10.49 4.35
C VAL A 91 -5.68 11.79 5.10
N THR A 92 -5.09 12.84 4.57
CA THR A 92 -5.27 14.20 5.06
C THR A 92 -6.46 14.83 4.37
N ILE A 93 -7.46 15.22 5.16
CA ILE A 93 -8.68 15.86 4.68
C ILE A 93 -8.71 17.30 5.22
N ASN A 94 -8.93 18.24 4.31
CA ASN A 94 -9.27 19.62 4.63
C ASN A 94 -10.79 19.79 4.55
N SER A 95 -11.40 20.17 5.67
CA SER A 95 -12.82 20.53 5.74
C SER A 95 -12.98 22.05 5.79
N ILE A 96 -13.75 22.60 4.85
CA ILE A 96 -14.27 23.97 4.87
C ILE A 96 -15.73 23.89 5.32
N ILE A 97 -16.06 24.54 6.43
CA ILE A 97 -17.45 24.70 6.89
C ILE A 97 -17.81 26.16 6.70
N LYS A 98 -18.79 26.46 5.84
CA LYS A 98 -19.35 27.81 5.70
C LYS A 98 -20.70 27.89 6.38
N LEU A 99 -20.85 28.85 7.28
CA LEU A 99 -22.11 29.34 7.82
C LEU A 99 -22.29 30.74 7.26
N LYS A 100 -23.42 31.11 6.66
CA LYS A 100 -23.77 32.49 6.21
C LYS A 100 -22.60 33.51 6.10
N ASN A 101 -22.10 34.04 7.22
CA ASN A 101 -21.03 35.06 7.29
C ASN A 101 -19.68 34.61 7.90
N ALA A 102 -19.51 33.33 8.23
CA ALA A 102 -18.30 32.76 8.85
C ALA A 102 -17.83 31.50 8.12
N TYR A 103 -16.52 31.35 8.00
CA TYR A 103 -15.90 30.12 7.48
C TYR A 103 -14.94 29.53 8.51
N ARG A 104 -14.93 28.20 8.62
CA ARG A 104 -13.97 27.46 9.45
C ARG A 104 -13.23 26.44 8.62
N MET A 105 -11.91 26.50 8.69
CA MET A 105 -11.00 25.52 8.09
C MET A 105 -10.51 24.56 9.16
N LYS A 106 -10.50 23.27 8.84
CA LYS A 106 -9.84 22.27 9.68
C LYS A 106 -9.14 21.23 8.81
N LYS A 107 -7.87 20.99 9.12
CA LYS A 107 -7.06 19.91 8.54
C LYS A 107 -6.99 18.77 9.55
N ARG A 108 -7.33 17.56 9.13
CA ARG A 108 -7.27 16.35 9.96
C ARG A 108 -6.74 15.18 9.16
N ILE A 109 -6.05 14.27 9.85
CA ILE A 109 -5.60 12.99 9.29
C ILE A 109 -6.62 11.93 9.71
N PHE A 110 -7.09 11.16 8.74
CA PHE A 110 -8.03 10.07 8.94
C PHE A 110 -7.40 8.75 8.54
N PHE A 111 -7.61 7.73 9.36
CA PHE A 111 -7.37 6.35 8.96
C PHE A 111 -8.52 5.88 8.07
N ILE A 112 -8.20 5.42 6.86
CA ILE A 112 -9.23 4.95 5.91
C ILE A 112 -9.21 3.44 5.68
N GLY A 113 -8.13 2.75 6.07
CA GLY A 113 -8.06 1.30 5.93
C GLY A 113 -6.65 0.74 6.05
N LYS A 114 -6.56 -0.60 6.04
CA LYS A 114 -5.30 -1.33 6.02
C LYS A 114 -4.98 -1.84 4.62
N VAL A 115 -3.73 -1.72 4.22
CA VAL A 115 -3.21 -2.23 2.96
C VAL A 115 -2.24 -3.37 3.27
N PRO A 116 -2.52 -4.62 2.85
CA PRO A 116 -1.54 -5.70 2.93
C PRO A 116 -0.26 -5.33 2.19
N ILE A 117 0.90 -5.64 2.77
CA ILE A 117 2.20 -5.25 2.21
C ILE A 117 2.92 -6.49 1.67
N ILE A 118 3.41 -6.40 0.43
CA ILE A 118 4.29 -7.43 -0.16
C ILE A 118 5.65 -7.42 0.55
N LEU A 119 6.16 -8.60 0.91
CA LEU A 119 7.49 -8.74 1.48
C LEU A 119 8.55 -8.24 0.50
N ARG A 120 9.57 -7.53 1.01
CA ARG A 120 10.62 -6.84 0.23
C ARG A 120 10.14 -5.68 -0.66
N SER A 121 8.88 -5.26 -0.58
CA SER A 121 8.43 -3.98 -1.17
C SER A 121 8.91 -2.75 -0.38
N ASN A 122 8.72 -1.55 -0.93
CA ASN A 122 9.20 -0.29 -0.34
C ASN A 122 8.58 0.03 1.05
N LYS A 123 7.45 -0.59 1.38
CA LYS A 123 6.78 -0.44 2.69
C LYS A 123 6.98 -1.64 3.62
N CYS A 124 7.86 -2.58 3.26
CA CYS A 124 8.23 -3.70 4.10
C CYS A 124 9.51 -3.40 4.90
N TYR A 125 9.55 -3.77 6.18
CA TYR A 125 10.75 -3.59 7.00
C TYR A 125 11.97 -4.39 6.49
N LEU A 126 11.76 -5.52 5.82
CA LEU A 126 12.83 -6.37 5.32
C LEU A 126 13.57 -5.78 4.11
N LYS A 127 13.01 -4.77 3.43
CA LYS A 127 13.65 -4.16 2.25
C LYS A 127 14.94 -3.42 2.62
N TYR A 128 14.95 -2.74 3.76
CA TYR A 128 16.06 -1.88 4.19
C TYR A 128 16.75 -2.36 5.47
N SER A 129 16.38 -3.54 5.97
CA SER A 129 17.00 -4.11 7.17
C SER A 129 18.36 -4.75 6.84
N LYS A 130 19.35 -4.50 7.69
CA LYS A 130 20.65 -5.20 7.65
C LYS A 130 20.47 -6.67 8.01
N VAL A 131 21.36 -7.52 7.51
CA VAL A 131 21.40 -8.98 7.75
C VAL A 131 21.24 -9.31 9.23
N PHE A 132 22.06 -8.72 10.11
CA PHE A 132 22.01 -8.98 11.56
C PHE A 132 20.64 -8.66 12.17
N LYS A 133 20.01 -7.57 11.72
CA LYS A 133 18.69 -7.16 12.19
C LYS A 133 17.60 -8.12 11.72
N MET A 134 17.69 -8.61 10.48
CA MET A 134 16.78 -9.64 9.97
C MET A 134 16.89 -10.93 10.78
N LEU A 135 18.11 -11.40 11.04
CA LEU A 135 18.35 -12.58 11.87
C LEU A 135 17.78 -12.41 13.29
N SER A 136 17.94 -11.23 13.91
CA SER A 136 17.35 -10.95 15.23
C SER A 136 15.82 -10.99 15.25
N TYR A 137 15.17 -10.83 14.10
CA TYR A 137 13.72 -10.96 13.94
C TYR A 137 13.27 -12.36 13.53
N GLY A 138 14.20 -13.32 13.41
CA GLY A 138 13.92 -14.67 12.91
C GLY A 138 13.64 -14.71 11.41
N GLU A 139 14.08 -13.71 10.65
CA GLU A 139 13.85 -13.60 9.20
C GLU A 139 15.08 -14.05 8.41
N CYS A 140 14.85 -14.70 7.28
CA CYS A 140 15.93 -15.14 6.40
C CYS A 140 16.50 -13.95 5.59
N PRO A 141 17.81 -13.64 5.69
CA PRO A 141 18.44 -12.56 4.92
C PRO A 141 18.41 -12.74 3.41
N PHE A 142 18.31 -14.00 2.96
CA PHE A 142 18.30 -14.39 1.54
C PHE A 142 16.89 -14.50 0.96
N GLU A 143 15.85 -14.21 1.74
CA GLU A 143 14.47 -14.30 1.29
C GLU A 143 14.17 -13.28 0.18
N LEU A 144 13.64 -13.76 -0.96
CA LEU A 144 13.38 -12.92 -2.14
C LEU A 144 12.13 -12.03 -1.99
N GLY A 145 11.15 -12.44 -1.18
CA GLY A 145 9.87 -11.74 -1.01
C GLY A 145 8.96 -11.90 -2.23
N GLY A 146 8.08 -10.92 -2.48
CA GLY A 146 7.14 -10.93 -3.61
C GLY A 146 5.73 -11.41 -3.28
N TYR A 147 5.49 -11.94 -2.09
CA TYR A 147 4.19 -12.42 -1.64
C TYR A 147 3.68 -11.65 -0.41
N PHE A 148 2.42 -11.88 -0.04
CA PHE A 148 1.76 -11.32 1.14
C PHE A 148 1.70 -12.33 2.29
N ILE A 149 1.65 -11.85 3.52
CA ILE A 149 1.23 -12.67 4.67
C ILE A 149 -0.18 -12.25 5.07
N ILE A 150 -1.15 -13.14 4.86
CA ILE A 150 -2.57 -12.93 5.14
C ILE A 150 -3.03 -13.97 6.15
N LYS A 151 -3.46 -13.52 7.34
CA LYS A 151 -3.89 -14.40 8.44
C LYS A 151 -2.84 -15.50 8.77
N GLY A 152 -1.56 -15.13 8.78
CA GLY A 152 -0.45 -16.07 9.00
C GLY A 152 0.04 -16.83 7.76
N TYR A 153 -0.74 -16.87 6.67
CA TYR A 153 -0.41 -17.64 5.47
C TYR A 153 0.27 -16.80 4.40
N GLU A 154 1.24 -17.39 3.71
CA GLU A 154 1.90 -16.80 2.56
C GLU A 154 1.01 -16.93 1.32
N LYS A 155 0.74 -15.80 0.66
CA LYS A 155 -0.14 -15.72 -0.51
C LYS A 155 0.51 -14.91 -1.61
N ILE A 156 0.59 -15.51 -2.79
CA ILE A 156 1.10 -14.86 -3.99
C ILE A 156 -0.06 -14.56 -4.94
N ILE A 157 0.01 -13.43 -5.65
CA ILE A 157 -0.93 -13.13 -6.73
C ILE A 157 -0.36 -13.74 -8.01
N LEU A 158 -1.10 -14.61 -8.66
CA LEU A 158 -0.72 -15.13 -9.97
C LEU A 158 -1.09 -14.11 -11.04
N PHE A 159 -0.21 -13.91 -12.02
CA PHE A 159 -0.51 -13.08 -13.17
C PHE A 159 -1.65 -13.72 -13.97
N GLN A 160 -2.62 -12.91 -14.36
CA GLN A 160 -3.69 -13.32 -15.26
C GLN A 160 -3.42 -12.70 -16.62
N GLU A 161 -3.37 -13.54 -17.66
CA GLU A 161 -3.40 -13.06 -19.03
C GLU A 161 -4.84 -12.64 -19.36
N GLN A 162 -4.96 -11.45 -19.94
CA GLN A 162 -6.23 -10.91 -20.40
C GLN A 162 -6.03 -10.39 -21.83
N ILE A 163 -7.09 -10.52 -22.63
CA ILE A 163 -7.14 -9.91 -23.95
C ILE A 163 -7.02 -8.39 -23.77
N LYS A 164 -6.30 -7.75 -24.68
CA LYS A 164 -5.99 -6.32 -24.55
C LYS A 164 -7.27 -5.50 -24.72
N ASP A 165 -7.60 -4.72 -23.70
CA ASP A 165 -8.67 -3.74 -23.79
C ASP A 165 -8.36 -2.65 -24.84
N ASN A 166 -9.41 -2.10 -25.45
CA ASN A 166 -9.32 -1.02 -26.44
C ASN A 166 -8.44 -1.36 -27.67
N PHE A 167 -8.45 -2.62 -28.09
CA PHE A 167 -7.80 -3.07 -29.31
C PHE A 167 -8.82 -3.78 -30.22
N ALA A 168 -8.86 -3.42 -31.50
CA ALA A 168 -9.73 -4.07 -32.47
C ALA A 168 -9.08 -5.37 -32.95
N GLU A 169 -9.79 -6.48 -32.80
CA GLU A 169 -9.33 -7.80 -33.26
C GLU A 169 -10.17 -8.23 -34.45
N ILE A 170 -9.50 -8.53 -35.57
CA ILE A 170 -10.13 -9.08 -36.76
C ILE A 170 -9.87 -10.58 -36.75
N TYR A 171 -10.96 -11.35 -36.66
CA TYR A 171 -10.93 -12.80 -36.74
C TYR A 171 -11.37 -13.23 -38.15
N HIS A 172 -10.53 -14.02 -38.82
CA HIS A 172 -10.92 -14.70 -40.06
C HIS A 172 -11.48 -16.09 -39.69
N TYR A 173 -12.69 -16.38 -40.15
CA TYR A 173 -13.35 -17.68 -40.02
C TYR A 173 -13.05 -18.57 -41.21
#